data_AF-B3M0W2-F1
#
_entry.id   AF-B3M0W2-F1
#
_cell.length_a   1.000
_cell.length_b   1.000
_cell.length_c   1.000
_cell.angle_alpha   90.00
_cell.angle_beta   90.00
_cell.angle_gamma   90.00
#
_symmetry.space_group_name_H-M   'P 1'
#
loop_
_entity.id
_entity.type
_entity.pdbx_description
1 polymer ?
#
loop_
_entity_poly.entity_id
_entity_poly.type
_entity_poly.pdbx_seq_one_letter_code
_entity_poly.pdbx_strand_id
1 'polypeptide(L)'
;MSIFVADVDVDDLFVYQYPLLPPPLIKYDFIYQLACTRSQEVSLPLVVEVEPSTKPSRLSIPDRAKKPPTRLTYHTPYSASSTETEVEPEPEEEKYRWNSPRLMILCEDGDINCALYYLLESLHDPFAANSVAVLFLQESLLSEFIDRLKDRLEPLNPLIASHPAFIRTLERLKEVQAKVIVGNPETVPEDASPRFVFDLNQRFLSDGPTGVITLHTFRTMKEAISLMATEQVPFTSVSIWNEKLGAAYELVARMKPQIFLLNCFYVNLDPIGLAFACSVNSCKITDGYHYESVTFKENRKVVVHPIATIWGKQDATRNY
;
A
#
# COMPACT_ATOMS: atom_id res chain seq x y z
N MET A 1 -16.31 70.91 -36.45
CA MET A 1 -16.81 69.68 -37.07
C MET A 1 -16.73 68.60 -36.00
N SER A 2 -17.84 68.30 -35.34
CA SER A 2 -17.84 67.45 -34.14
C SER A 2 -17.94 65.98 -34.55
N ILE A 3 -17.05 65.15 -34.02
CA ILE A 3 -17.10 63.69 -34.21
C ILE A 3 -17.89 63.11 -33.03
N PHE A 4 -18.90 62.30 -33.33
CA PHE A 4 -19.62 61.55 -32.30
C PHE A 4 -18.71 60.45 -31.76
N VAL A 5 -18.58 60.40 -30.42
CA VAL A 5 -18.22 59.16 -29.73
C VAL A 5 -19.52 58.38 -29.58
N ALA A 6 -19.50 57.09 -29.93
CA ALA A 6 -20.60 56.20 -29.61
C ALA A 6 -20.35 55.61 -28.22
N ASP A 7 -21.32 55.73 -27.33
CA ASP A 7 -21.34 54.93 -26.10
C ASP A 7 -21.46 53.44 -26.46
N VAL A 8 -20.76 52.60 -25.70
CA VAL A 8 -20.82 51.15 -25.80
C VAL A 8 -21.31 50.66 -24.44
N ASP A 9 -22.51 50.09 -24.39
CA ASP A 9 -23.06 49.52 -23.16
C ASP A 9 -22.13 48.43 -22.60
N VAL A 10 -21.79 48.54 -21.32
CA VAL A 10 -20.86 47.62 -20.62
C VAL A 10 -21.63 46.64 -19.72
N ASP A 11 -22.82 46.23 -20.17
CA ASP A 11 -23.77 45.39 -19.43
C ASP A 11 -24.03 44.03 -20.12
N ASP A 12 -22.95 43.30 -20.45
CA ASP A 12 -23.06 41.85 -20.72
C ASP A 12 -21.76 41.04 -20.48
N LEU A 13 -20.99 41.42 -19.44
CA LEU A 13 -19.78 40.68 -19.07
C LEU A 13 -20.12 39.41 -18.27
N PHE A 14 -20.44 38.32 -18.98
CA PHE A 14 -20.74 37.00 -18.39
C PHE A 14 -19.55 36.40 -17.61
N VAL A 15 -19.41 36.80 -16.35
CA VAL A 15 -18.48 36.15 -15.40
C VAL A 15 -19.03 34.79 -15.02
N TYR A 16 -18.35 33.72 -15.45
CA TYR A 16 -18.64 32.35 -15.01
C TYR A 16 -18.40 32.20 -13.50
N GLN A 17 -19.46 32.40 -12.71
CA GLN A 17 -19.49 31.93 -11.33
C GLN A 17 -19.55 30.40 -11.36
N TYR A 18 -18.38 29.77 -11.22
CA TYR A 18 -18.33 28.37 -10.80
C TYR A 18 -19.12 28.24 -9.50
N PRO A 19 -20.01 27.24 -9.36
CA PRO A 19 -20.65 26.99 -8.08
C PRO A 19 -19.54 26.72 -7.06
N LEU A 20 -19.52 27.50 -5.98
CA LEU A 20 -18.58 27.28 -4.88
C LEU A 20 -18.72 25.83 -4.42
N LEU A 21 -17.63 25.06 -4.50
CA LEU A 21 -17.60 23.70 -3.98
C LEU A 21 -18.06 23.75 -2.53
N PRO A 22 -18.94 22.81 -2.09
CA PRO A 22 -19.34 22.78 -0.69
C PRO A 22 -18.09 22.66 0.18
N PRO A 23 -18.00 23.39 1.31
CA PRO A 23 -16.84 23.31 2.18
C PRO A 23 -16.61 21.84 2.58
N PRO A 24 -15.34 21.39 2.66
CA PRO A 24 -15.01 19.98 2.82
C PRO A 24 -15.77 19.41 4.03
N LEU A 25 -16.47 18.30 3.79
CA LEU A 25 -17.37 17.68 4.75
C LEU A 25 -16.57 17.22 5.97
N ILE A 26 -15.39 16.65 5.70
CA ILE A 26 -14.40 16.32 6.71
C ILE A 26 -13.44 17.51 6.83
N LYS A 27 -13.38 18.14 8.00
CA LYS A 27 -12.38 19.18 8.30
C LYS A 27 -11.11 18.53 8.84
N TYR A 28 -9.95 19.14 8.56
CA TYR A 28 -8.66 18.75 9.11
C TYR A 28 -8.74 18.47 10.63
N ASP A 29 -9.23 19.45 11.40
CA ASP A 29 -9.41 19.37 12.87
C ASP A 29 -10.29 18.20 13.34
N PHE A 30 -11.21 17.71 12.51
CA PHE A 30 -12.09 16.60 12.85
C PHE A 30 -11.33 15.27 12.86
N ILE A 31 -10.41 15.05 11.92
CA ILE A 31 -9.61 13.83 11.85
C ILE A 31 -8.72 13.69 13.10
N TYR A 32 -8.17 14.79 13.61
CA TYR A 32 -7.38 14.80 14.85
C TYR A 32 -8.21 14.69 16.14
N GLN A 33 -9.55 14.71 16.06
CA GLN A 33 -10.45 14.46 17.19
C GLN A 33 -10.96 13.00 17.25
N LEU A 34 -10.68 12.18 16.22
CA LEU A 34 -11.05 10.78 16.18
C LEU A 34 -10.03 9.92 16.95
N ALA A 35 -10.48 8.83 17.56
CA ALA A 35 -9.65 7.93 18.37
C ALA A 35 -8.72 7.07 17.47
N CYS A 36 -7.67 7.71 16.96
CA CYS A 36 -6.78 7.20 15.92
C CYS A 36 -5.36 6.99 16.49
N THR A 37 -5.10 5.82 17.08
CA THR A 37 -3.81 5.53 17.76
C THR A 37 -2.95 4.52 17.01
N ARG A 38 -1.72 4.93 16.67
CA ARG A 38 -0.61 4.05 16.24
C ARG A 38 0.37 3.87 17.42
N SER A 39 1.08 2.74 17.49
CA SER A 39 2.29 2.66 18.33
C SER A 39 3.42 3.50 17.73
N GLN A 40 4.21 4.14 18.58
CA GLN A 40 5.43 4.86 18.20
C GLN A 40 6.68 3.96 18.25
N GLU A 41 6.54 2.70 18.64
CA GLU A 41 7.62 1.71 18.61
C GLU A 41 7.83 1.20 17.18
N VAL A 42 9.05 1.35 16.67
CA VAL A 42 9.48 0.81 15.36
C VAL A 42 9.28 -0.70 15.34
N SER A 43 8.55 -1.20 14.34
CA SER A 43 8.18 -2.62 14.24
C SER A 43 8.79 -3.27 13.01
N LEU A 44 9.85 -4.06 13.23
CA LEU A 44 10.52 -4.84 12.19
C LEU A 44 9.68 -6.06 11.75
N PRO A 45 9.96 -6.65 10.57
CA PRO A 45 9.36 -7.92 10.16
C PRO A 45 9.84 -9.07 11.05
N LEU A 46 8.94 -10.02 11.36
CA LEU A 46 9.33 -11.22 12.10
C LEU A 46 9.94 -12.26 11.15
N VAL A 47 11.15 -12.74 11.44
CA VAL A 47 11.74 -13.88 10.71
C VAL A 47 10.92 -15.14 10.98
N VAL A 48 10.61 -15.91 9.94
CA VAL A 48 10.00 -17.23 10.04
C VAL A 48 11.11 -18.27 10.04
N GLU A 49 11.38 -18.87 11.19
CA GLU A 49 12.22 -20.06 11.28
C GLU A 49 11.59 -21.19 10.45
N VAL A 50 12.25 -21.59 9.38
CA VAL A 50 11.87 -22.75 8.57
C VAL A 50 12.55 -23.97 9.19
N GLU A 51 11.79 -24.86 9.84
CA GLU A 51 12.34 -26.14 10.29
C GLU A 51 12.95 -26.88 9.08
N PRO A 52 14.24 -27.29 9.14
CA PRO A 52 14.94 -27.84 7.99
C PRO A 52 14.30 -29.18 7.60
N SER A 53 13.63 -29.19 6.43
CA SER A 53 12.74 -30.29 6.05
C SER A 53 13.46 -31.63 6.02
N THR A 54 13.10 -32.53 6.95
CA THR A 54 13.70 -33.85 7.08
C THR A 54 13.56 -34.64 5.78
N LYS A 55 14.67 -34.81 5.06
CA LYS A 55 14.71 -35.50 3.75
C LYS A 55 14.03 -36.87 3.88
N PRO A 56 13.05 -37.22 3.04
CA PRO A 56 12.31 -38.47 3.18
C PRO A 56 13.26 -39.66 3.01
N SER A 57 13.40 -40.45 4.07
CA SER A 57 14.29 -41.60 4.08
C SER A 57 13.81 -42.65 3.08
N ARG A 58 14.74 -43.17 2.26
CA ARG A 58 14.45 -44.29 1.34
C ARG A 58 14.11 -45.55 2.16
N LEU A 59 12.82 -45.81 2.33
CA LEU A 59 12.35 -47.11 2.81
C LEU A 59 12.69 -48.19 1.76
N SER A 60 13.73 -48.97 2.05
CA SER A 60 14.20 -50.05 1.21
C SER A 60 13.22 -51.24 1.25
N ILE A 61 12.49 -51.45 0.16
CA ILE A 61 11.66 -52.64 -0.04
C ILE A 61 12.59 -53.85 -0.31
N PRO A 62 12.47 -54.97 0.42
CA PRO A 62 13.32 -56.15 0.21
C PRO A 62 12.91 -56.96 -1.03
N ASP A 63 13.90 -57.46 -1.77
CA ASP A 63 13.76 -58.19 -3.03
C ASP A 63 13.55 -59.71 -2.81
N ARG A 64 12.71 -60.35 -3.65
CA ARG A 64 12.72 -61.81 -3.82
C ARG A 64 12.33 -62.34 -5.21
N ALA A 65 13.06 -61.91 -6.23
CA ALA A 65 13.62 -62.72 -7.33
C ALA A 65 12.84 -63.92 -7.93
N LYS A 66 12.70 -63.92 -9.27
CA LYS A 66 13.11 -65.04 -10.16
C LYS A 66 13.41 -64.56 -11.60
N LYS A 67 14.12 -65.39 -12.37
CA LYS A 67 14.90 -65.13 -13.61
C LYS A 67 14.59 -66.23 -14.67
N PRO A 68 15.17 -66.25 -15.90
CA PRO A 68 15.67 -65.22 -16.86
C PRO A 68 15.09 -65.57 -18.28
N PRO A 69 15.79 -65.49 -19.45
CA PRO A 69 16.85 -64.60 -19.99
C PRO A 69 16.32 -63.71 -21.15
N THR A 70 17.04 -62.78 -21.80
CA THR A 70 18.41 -62.76 -22.40
C THR A 70 18.78 -61.25 -22.64
N ARG A 71 19.85 -60.73 -23.29
CA ARG A 71 20.92 -61.23 -24.19
C ARG A 71 22.20 -60.34 -24.10
N LEU A 72 23.22 -60.73 -24.87
CA LEU A 72 24.51 -60.10 -25.22
C LEU A 72 24.37 -58.63 -25.78
N THR A 73 25.38 -57.72 -25.78
CA THR A 73 26.85 -57.86 -25.55
C THR A 73 27.66 -56.55 -25.32
N TYR A 74 28.85 -56.72 -24.71
CA TYR A 74 30.15 -56.03 -24.92
C TYR A 74 30.50 -54.63 -24.33
N HIS A 75 31.83 -54.41 -24.29
CA HIS A 75 32.66 -53.45 -23.50
C HIS A 75 32.70 -52.02 -24.10
N THR A 76 33.39 -51.00 -23.57
CA THR A 76 34.60 -50.91 -22.70
C THR A 76 34.60 -49.55 -21.93
N PRO A 77 35.45 -49.31 -20.90
CA PRO A 77 35.35 -48.14 -20.04
C PRO A 77 36.07 -46.89 -20.59
N TYR A 78 35.72 -45.73 -20.06
CA TYR A 78 36.46 -44.48 -20.22
C TYR A 78 36.50 -43.73 -18.89
N SER A 79 37.70 -43.30 -18.47
CA SER A 79 37.89 -42.56 -17.21
C SER A 79 38.26 -41.11 -17.48
N ALA A 80 37.35 -40.20 -17.15
CA ALA A 80 37.63 -38.80 -16.81
C ALA A 80 36.67 -38.45 -15.66
N SER A 81 37.08 -37.92 -14.50
CA SER A 81 38.13 -36.95 -14.18
C SER A 81 37.84 -35.52 -14.65
N SER A 82 36.82 -34.90 -14.05
CA SER A 82 36.74 -33.44 -13.93
C SER A 82 35.80 -33.02 -12.80
N THR A 83 36.31 -32.17 -11.90
CA THR A 83 35.56 -31.21 -11.07
C THR A 83 34.29 -31.71 -10.36
N GLU A 84 34.45 -32.04 -9.09
CA GLU A 84 33.43 -31.71 -8.10
C GLU A 84 33.33 -30.17 -8.06
N THR A 85 32.30 -29.59 -8.67
CA THR A 85 32.00 -28.17 -8.51
C THR A 85 31.47 -27.99 -7.10
N GLU A 86 32.22 -27.31 -6.23
CA GLU A 86 31.67 -26.78 -4.98
C GLU A 86 30.56 -25.79 -5.34
N VAL A 87 29.31 -26.24 -5.22
CA VAL A 87 28.15 -25.36 -5.29
C VAL A 87 28.18 -24.55 -4.00
N GLU A 88 28.62 -23.29 -4.08
CA GLU A 88 28.41 -22.33 -3.00
C GLU A 88 26.92 -22.37 -2.63
N PRO A 89 26.58 -22.51 -1.33
CA PRO A 89 25.19 -22.49 -0.94
C PRO A 89 24.62 -21.10 -1.24
N GLU A 90 23.67 -21.03 -2.18
CA GLU A 90 22.85 -19.84 -2.37
C GLU A 90 22.28 -19.45 -0.99
N PRO A 91 22.46 -18.19 -0.54
CA PRO A 91 22.16 -17.81 0.83
C PRO A 91 20.66 -18.02 1.10
N GLU A 92 20.33 -18.87 2.08
CA GLU A 92 18.95 -19.21 2.40
C GLU A 92 18.13 -17.93 2.62
N GLU A 93 17.13 -17.70 1.76
CA GLU A 93 16.38 -16.45 1.79
C GLU A 93 15.53 -16.37 3.06
N GLU A 94 15.96 -15.52 4.00
CA GLU A 94 15.23 -15.17 5.22
C GLU A 94 13.76 -14.85 4.91
N LYS A 95 12.87 -15.78 5.29
CA LYS A 95 11.45 -15.66 5.00
C LYS A 95 10.77 -14.86 6.08
N TYR A 96 10.42 -13.62 5.80
CA TYR A 96 9.73 -12.76 6.77
C TYR A 96 8.21 -12.97 6.80
N ARG A 97 7.61 -12.82 7.98
CA ARG A 97 6.17 -12.64 8.18
C ARG A 97 5.87 -11.15 8.18
N TRP A 98 5.27 -10.68 7.09
CA TRP A 98 5.04 -9.26 6.84
C TRP A 98 3.88 -8.67 7.65
N ASN A 99 4.07 -7.44 8.14
CA ASN A 99 3.14 -6.74 9.03
C ASN A 99 1.95 -6.08 8.29
N SER A 100 1.16 -6.90 7.59
CA SER A 100 -0.13 -6.51 7.01
C SER A 100 -0.07 -5.33 6.01
N PRO A 101 0.68 -5.42 4.89
CA PRO A 101 0.90 -4.30 3.97
C PRO A 101 -0.38 -3.68 3.42
N ARG A 102 -0.33 -2.36 3.20
CA ARG A 102 -1.47 -1.55 2.75
C ARG A 102 -1.22 -0.87 1.40
N LEU A 103 -2.28 -0.75 0.61
CA LEU A 103 -2.33 0.15 -0.56
C LEU A 103 -2.94 1.49 -0.12
N MET A 104 -2.34 2.61 -0.52
CA MET A 104 -2.99 3.92 -0.49
C MET A 104 -3.38 4.33 -1.92
N ILE A 105 -4.56 4.92 -2.07
CA ILE A 105 -5.03 5.53 -3.32
C ILE A 105 -5.41 6.97 -3.03
N LEU A 106 -4.77 7.93 -3.67
CA LEU A 106 -5.08 9.36 -3.56
C LEU A 106 -5.64 9.88 -4.89
N CYS A 107 -6.93 10.26 -4.86
CA CYS A 107 -7.66 10.81 -5.99
C CYS A 107 -7.65 12.35 -5.96
N GLU A 108 -7.98 13.00 -7.07
CA GLU A 108 -7.91 14.47 -7.21
C GLU A 108 -8.82 15.25 -6.25
N ASP A 109 -9.94 14.64 -5.82
CA ASP A 109 -10.85 15.20 -4.80
C ASP A 109 -10.51 14.73 -3.36
N GLY A 110 -9.31 14.18 -3.12
CA GLY A 110 -8.89 13.72 -1.79
C GLY A 110 -8.15 14.78 -0.98
N ASP A 111 -8.28 14.77 0.35
CA ASP A 111 -7.44 15.60 1.21
C ASP A 111 -5.99 15.11 1.19
N ILE A 112 -5.19 15.75 0.34
CA ILE A 112 -3.76 15.51 0.18
C ILE A 112 -2.95 15.76 1.47
N ASN A 113 -3.38 16.63 2.39
CA ASN A 113 -2.66 16.85 3.65
C ASN A 113 -2.85 15.68 4.61
N CYS A 114 -4.08 15.22 4.77
CA CYS A 114 -4.39 14.08 5.65
C CYS A 114 -3.87 12.77 5.06
N ALA A 115 -3.94 12.59 3.73
CA ALA A 115 -3.29 11.47 3.05
C ALA A 115 -1.76 11.48 3.28
N LEU A 116 -1.11 12.62 3.04
CA LEU A 116 0.33 12.78 3.20
C LEU A 116 0.79 12.61 4.66
N TYR A 117 -0.01 12.99 5.64
CA TYR A 117 0.27 12.78 7.06
C TYR A 117 0.51 11.29 7.38
N TYR A 118 -0.48 10.42 7.10
CA TYR A 118 -0.36 8.97 7.37
C TYR A 118 0.65 8.26 6.45
N LEU A 119 0.90 8.82 5.27
CA LEU A 119 1.89 8.34 4.33
C LEU A 119 3.32 8.65 4.79
N LEU A 120 3.56 9.81 5.42
CA LEU A 120 4.84 10.12 6.05
C LEU A 120 5.15 9.15 7.20
N GLU A 121 4.20 8.91 8.10
CA GLU A 121 4.38 7.88 9.14
C GLU A 121 4.65 6.47 8.55
N SER A 122 4.21 6.20 7.32
CA SER A 122 4.51 4.95 6.60
C SER A 122 5.89 4.97 5.92
N LEU A 123 6.42 6.13 5.55
CA LEU A 123 7.76 6.29 4.96
C LEU A 123 8.85 6.21 6.02
N HIS A 124 8.63 6.82 7.18
CA HIS A 124 9.60 6.82 8.29
C HIS A 124 9.69 5.47 9.01
N ASP A 125 8.62 4.67 8.96
CA ASP A 125 8.56 3.31 9.52
C ASP A 125 7.75 2.36 8.59
N PRO A 126 8.38 1.89 7.48
CA PRO A 126 7.74 1.15 6.39
C PRO A 126 7.55 -0.35 6.67
N PHE A 127 8.14 -0.87 7.75
CA PHE A 127 7.95 -2.27 8.16
C PHE A 127 6.80 -2.47 9.14
N ALA A 128 6.19 -1.39 9.62
CA ALA A 128 5.16 -1.46 10.66
C ALA A 128 3.80 -2.00 10.22
N ALA A 129 3.00 -2.36 11.23
CA ALA A 129 1.64 -2.86 11.07
C ALA A 129 0.75 -1.88 10.29
N ASN A 130 0.36 -2.29 9.08
CA ASN A 130 -0.47 -1.53 8.14
C ASN A 130 0.20 -0.30 7.48
N SER A 131 1.53 -0.20 7.49
CA SER A 131 2.23 0.82 6.69
C SER A 131 1.90 0.67 5.20
N VAL A 132 1.85 1.81 4.50
CA VAL A 132 1.68 1.84 3.04
C VAL A 132 2.89 1.19 2.37
N ALA A 133 2.67 0.15 1.57
CA ALA A 133 3.69 -0.45 0.73
C ALA A 133 3.64 0.10 -0.71
N VAL A 134 2.46 0.52 -1.17
CA VAL A 134 2.23 1.05 -2.52
C VAL A 134 1.28 2.24 -2.46
N LEU A 135 1.57 3.29 -3.23
CA LEU A 135 0.72 4.44 -3.48
C LEU A 135 0.27 4.45 -4.94
N PHE A 136 -1.04 4.52 -5.18
CA PHE A 136 -1.61 4.98 -6.44
C PHE A 136 -1.99 6.45 -6.31
N LEU A 137 -1.45 7.30 -7.18
CA LEU A 137 -1.65 8.74 -7.15
C LEU A 137 -2.32 9.21 -8.44
N GLN A 138 -3.40 10.00 -8.35
CA GLN A 138 -4.01 10.57 -9.55
C GLN A 138 -3.06 11.60 -10.18
N GLU A 139 -2.78 11.48 -11.48
CA GLU A 139 -1.72 12.21 -12.19
C GLU A 139 -1.84 13.74 -12.03
N SER A 140 -3.06 14.26 -11.94
CA SER A 140 -3.36 15.69 -11.71
C SER A 140 -2.78 16.25 -10.41
N LEU A 141 -2.50 15.41 -9.41
CA LEU A 141 -1.89 15.80 -8.12
C LEU A 141 -0.36 15.64 -8.08
N LEU A 142 0.29 15.12 -9.14
CA LEU A 142 1.68 14.65 -9.04
C LEU A 142 2.68 15.75 -8.65
N SER A 143 2.58 16.94 -9.26
CA SER A 143 3.47 18.07 -8.94
C SER A 143 3.28 18.54 -7.49
N GLU A 144 2.03 18.82 -7.12
CA GLU A 144 1.65 19.28 -5.78
C GLU A 144 2.05 18.28 -4.69
N PHE A 145 1.88 16.99 -4.95
CA PHE A 145 2.30 15.92 -4.04
C PHE A 145 3.81 15.91 -3.80
N ILE A 146 4.62 15.97 -4.86
CA ILE A 146 6.08 16.02 -4.73
C ILE A 146 6.51 17.31 -4.03
N ASP A 147 5.91 18.45 -4.37
CA ASP A 147 6.24 19.74 -3.76
C ASP A 147 5.88 19.81 -2.26
N ARG A 148 4.78 19.19 -1.82
CA ARG A 148 4.44 19.06 -0.40
C ARG A 148 5.30 18.04 0.36
N LEU A 149 5.93 17.10 -0.34
CA LEU A 149 6.72 16.00 0.24
C LEU A 149 8.19 16.36 0.53
N LYS A 150 8.84 17.10 -0.38
CA LYS A 150 10.30 17.36 -0.38
C LYS A 150 10.89 17.66 1.00
N ASP A 151 10.30 18.62 1.70
CA ASP A 151 10.84 19.17 2.95
C ASP A 151 10.33 18.43 4.21
N ARG A 152 9.68 17.26 4.04
CA ARG A 152 9.07 16.46 5.13
C ARG A 152 9.70 15.07 5.30
N LEU A 153 10.65 14.71 4.45
CA LEU A 153 11.40 13.47 4.57
C LEU A 153 12.51 13.64 5.63
N GLU A 154 12.57 12.72 6.58
CA GLU A 154 13.52 12.72 7.71
C GLU A 154 14.29 11.39 7.71
N PRO A 155 15.48 11.29 8.34
CA PRO A 155 16.22 10.03 8.40
C PRO A 155 15.42 8.90 9.03
N LEU A 156 15.46 7.72 8.41
CA LEU A 156 14.93 6.48 8.95
C LEU A 156 15.60 6.13 10.28
N ASN A 157 14.86 5.43 11.15
CA ASN A 157 15.46 4.84 12.35
C ASN A 157 16.62 3.90 11.95
N PRO A 158 17.77 3.90 12.66
CA PRO A 158 18.90 3.04 12.34
C PRO A 158 18.56 1.54 12.22
N LEU A 159 17.56 1.04 12.96
CA LEU A 159 17.07 -0.34 12.88
C LEU A 159 16.41 -0.68 11.53
N ILE A 160 15.86 0.34 10.84
CA ILE A 160 15.22 0.22 9.53
C ILE A 160 16.27 0.40 8.44
N ALA A 161 17.12 1.43 8.56
CA ALA A 161 18.19 1.71 7.59
C ALA A 161 19.21 0.56 7.48
N SER A 162 19.46 -0.16 8.59
CA SER A 162 20.34 -1.35 8.61
C SER A 162 19.60 -2.69 8.34
N HIS A 163 18.29 -2.67 8.06
CA HIS A 163 17.53 -3.90 7.89
C HIS A 163 17.88 -4.60 6.55
N PRO A 164 18.16 -5.93 6.52
CA PRO A 164 18.60 -6.63 5.31
C PRO A 164 17.67 -6.45 4.11
N ALA A 165 16.34 -6.51 4.31
CA ALA A 165 15.37 -6.32 3.24
C ALA A 165 15.39 -4.90 2.64
N PHE A 166 15.75 -3.88 3.43
CA PHE A 166 15.93 -2.51 2.94
C PHE A 166 17.23 -2.40 2.14
N ILE A 167 18.35 -2.89 2.67
CA ILE A 167 19.66 -2.87 2.00
C ILE A 167 19.60 -3.54 0.62
N ARG A 168 19.08 -4.78 0.54
CA ARG A 168 18.90 -5.51 -0.73
C ARG A 168 18.03 -4.73 -1.72
N THR A 169 17.01 -4.02 -1.23
CA THR A 169 16.18 -3.13 -2.04
C THR A 169 16.97 -1.93 -2.57
N LEU A 170 17.86 -1.32 -1.76
CA LEU A 170 18.69 -0.19 -2.21
C LEU A 170 19.64 -0.60 -3.34
N GLU A 171 20.21 -1.80 -3.24
CA GLU A 171 21.05 -2.41 -4.27
C GLU A 171 20.23 -2.66 -5.54
N ARG A 172 19.07 -3.32 -5.42
CA ARG A 172 18.19 -3.61 -6.55
C ARG A 172 17.69 -2.35 -7.28
N LEU A 173 17.40 -1.28 -6.53
CA LEU A 173 17.03 0.03 -7.11
C LEU A 173 18.16 0.67 -7.92
N LYS A 174 19.42 0.46 -7.52
CA LYS A 174 20.60 0.92 -8.27
C LYS A 174 20.81 0.10 -9.54
N GLU A 175 20.60 -1.22 -9.50
CA GLU A 175 20.66 -2.09 -10.68
C GLU A 175 19.65 -1.72 -11.76
N VAL A 176 18.37 -1.54 -11.40
CA VAL A 176 17.30 -1.21 -12.36
C VAL A 176 17.24 0.28 -12.72
N GLN A 177 18.16 1.09 -12.18
CA GLN A 177 18.23 2.56 -12.37
C GLN A 177 16.90 3.26 -12.09
N ALA A 178 16.22 2.86 -11.01
CA ALA A 178 14.88 3.35 -10.70
C ALA A 178 14.88 4.86 -10.42
N LYS A 179 13.90 5.57 -10.99
CA LYS A 179 13.59 6.96 -10.62
C LYS A 179 13.01 6.96 -9.20
N VAL A 180 13.71 7.60 -8.26
CA VAL A 180 13.32 7.66 -6.84
C VAL A 180 13.12 9.09 -6.35
N ILE A 181 12.32 9.25 -5.29
CA ILE A 181 12.34 10.44 -4.42
C ILE A 181 13.09 10.04 -3.15
N VAL A 182 14.01 10.90 -2.71
CA VAL A 182 14.78 10.81 -1.46
C VAL A 182 14.64 12.12 -0.68
N GLY A 183 15.01 12.15 0.60
CA GLY A 183 15.08 13.38 1.38
C GLY A 183 16.17 14.34 0.90
N ASN A 184 16.18 15.58 1.41
CA ASN A 184 17.24 16.54 1.09
C ASN A 184 18.61 15.99 1.55
N PRO A 185 19.59 15.80 0.65
CA PRO A 185 20.92 15.28 1.01
C PRO A 185 21.70 16.13 2.03
N GLU A 186 21.31 17.40 2.25
CA GLU A 186 21.89 18.26 3.28
C GLU A 186 21.42 17.91 4.71
N THR A 187 20.27 17.24 4.85
CA THR A 187 19.65 16.90 6.15
C THR A 187 19.37 15.41 6.34
N VAL A 188 19.36 14.62 5.25
CA VAL A 188 19.04 13.20 5.24
C VAL A 188 20.14 12.41 4.52
N PRO A 189 20.90 11.54 5.23
CA PRO A 189 21.89 10.66 4.60
C PRO A 189 21.28 9.71 3.55
N GLU A 190 22.01 9.40 2.47
CA GLU A 190 21.49 8.57 1.37
C GLU A 190 21.07 7.16 1.84
N ASP A 191 21.86 6.57 2.72
CA ASP A 191 21.66 5.26 3.34
C ASP A 191 20.51 5.24 4.36
N ALA A 192 20.26 6.36 5.04
CA ALA A 192 19.13 6.52 5.95
C ALA A 192 17.89 7.19 5.32
N SER A 193 17.88 7.51 4.02
CA SER A 193 16.74 8.20 3.40
C SER A 193 15.55 7.27 3.19
N PRO A 194 14.33 7.63 3.63
CA PRO A 194 13.10 7.05 3.09
C PRO A 194 13.05 7.23 1.58
N ARG A 195 12.37 6.32 0.86
CA ARG A 195 12.35 6.33 -0.61
C ARG A 195 10.95 6.09 -1.17
N PHE A 196 10.54 6.93 -2.11
CA PHE A 196 9.54 6.55 -3.11
C PHE A 196 10.22 6.02 -4.36
N VAL A 197 9.60 5.05 -5.01
CA VAL A 197 10.07 4.45 -6.27
C VAL A 197 8.99 4.61 -7.33
N PHE A 198 9.29 5.31 -8.43
CA PHE A 198 8.32 5.51 -9.50
C PHE A 198 8.13 4.27 -10.37
N ASP A 199 6.86 3.94 -10.65
CA ASP A 199 6.40 3.07 -11.74
C ASP A 199 7.01 1.66 -11.79
N LEU A 200 7.51 1.17 -10.65
CA LEU A 200 8.07 -0.16 -10.45
C LEU A 200 7.22 -0.95 -9.45
N ASN A 201 6.66 -2.09 -9.87
CA ASN A 201 5.88 -2.95 -8.96
C ASN A 201 6.79 -3.58 -7.89
N GLN A 202 6.31 -3.70 -6.65
CA GLN A 202 7.09 -4.20 -5.51
C GLN A 202 7.69 -5.59 -5.75
N ARG A 203 7.00 -6.46 -6.48
CA ARG A 203 7.49 -7.79 -6.90
C ARG A 203 8.83 -7.81 -7.67
N PHE A 204 9.31 -6.67 -8.17
CA PHE A 204 10.62 -6.55 -8.83
C PHE A 204 11.76 -6.24 -7.85
N LEU A 205 11.40 -5.90 -6.61
CA LEU A 205 12.29 -5.54 -5.50
C LEU A 205 12.35 -6.69 -4.47
N SER A 206 11.21 -7.24 -4.03
CA SER A 206 11.14 -8.50 -3.27
C SER A 206 9.72 -9.10 -3.23
N ASP A 207 9.58 -10.30 -2.63
CA ASP A 207 8.31 -10.99 -2.36
C ASP A 207 7.48 -10.36 -1.19
N GLY A 208 7.73 -9.10 -0.82
CA GLY A 208 6.97 -8.40 0.22
C GLY A 208 7.35 -6.92 0.42
N PRO A 209 7.03 -6.33 1.58
CA PRO A 209 7.53 -5.03 1.99
C PRO A 209 9.06 -4.93 1.97
N THR A 210 9.53 -3.96 1.20
CA THR A 210 10.93 -3.72 0.82
C THR A 210 11.60 -2.61 1.64
N GLY A 211 10.86 -1.99 2.56
CA GLY A 211 11.28 -0.76 3.25
C GLY A 211 11.23 0.50 2.38
N VAL A 212 10.69 0.41 1.15
CA VAL A 212 10.41 1.56 0.28
C VAL A 212 8.97 1.52 -0.21
N ILE A 213 8.39 2.67 -0.57
CA ILE A 213 7.03 2.75 -1.10
C ILE A 213 7.08 2.93 -2.62
N THR A 214 6.40 2.09 -3.38
CA THR A 214 6.27 2.30 -4.84
C THR A 214 5.12 3.26 -5.13
N LEU A 215 5.30 4.12 -6.12
CA LEU A 215 4.34 5.14 -6.55
C LEU A 215 4.01 4.91 -8.02
N HIS A 216 2.74 4.64 -8.31
CA HIS A 216 2.21 4.54 -9.68
C HIS A 216 1.19 5.66 -9.91
N THR A 217 1.29 6.35 -11.05
CA THR A 217 0.29 7.36 -11.42
C THR A 217 -0.89 6.75 -12.18
N PHE A 218 -2.09 7.31 -12.00
CA PHE A 218 -3.28 6.94 -12.79
C PHE A 218 -4.09 8.17 -13.24
N ARG A 219 -4.81 8.04 -14.35
CA ARG A 219 -5.74 9.05 -14.90
C ARG A 219 -7.21 8.72 -14.65
N THR A 220 -7.53 7.45 -14.41
CA THR A 220 -8.91 6.99 -14.22
C THR A 220 -9.06 5.88 -13.17
N MET A 221 -10.23 5.75 -12.55
CA MET A 221 -10.53 4.65 -11.61
C MET A 221 -10.36 3.26 -12.26
N LYS A 222 -10.64 3.14 -13.57
CA LYS A 222 -10.39 1.93 -14.36
C LYS A 222 -8.91 1.55 -14.38
N GLU A 223 -8.03 2.53 -14.51
CA GLU A 223 -6.58 2.36 -14.53
C GLU A 223 -6.03 2.00 -13.14
N ALA A 224 -6.53 2.62 -12.06
CA ALA A 224 -6.21 2.21 -10.69
C ALA A 224 -6.60 0.75 -10.40
N ILE A 225 -7.72 0.27 -10.96
CA ILE A 225 -8.12 -1.15 -10.89
C ILE A 225 -7.16 -2.04 -11.71
N SER A 226 -6.70 -1.58 -12.89
CA SER A 226 -5.69 -2.29 -13.69
C SER A 226 -4.32 -2.35 -12.99
N LEU A 227 -3.88 -1.29 -12.32
CA LEU A 227 -2.63 -1.26 -11.54
C LEU A 227 -2.69 -2.26 -10.37
N MET A 228 -3.81 -2.34 -9.64
CA MET A 228 -3.99 -3.38 -8.62
C MET A 228 -3.92 -4.81 -9.21
N ALA A 229 -4.28 -4.99 -10.48
CA ALA A 229 -4.19 -6.30 -11.12
C ALA A 229 -2.78 -6.68 -11.62
N THR A 230 -1.86 -5.71 -11.74
CA THR A 230 -0.44 -5.98 -12.06
C THR A 230 0.42 -6.10 -10.81
N GLU A 231 0.07 -5.41 -9.72
CA GLU A 231 0.72 -5.56 -8.42
C GLU A 231 0.34 -6.89 -7.75
N GLN A 232 1.29 -7.52 -7.08
CA GLN A 232 1.17 -8.86 -6.51
C GLN A 232 1.34 -8.89 -4.98
N VAL A 233 1.58 -7.73 -4.35
CA VAL A 233 1.58 -7.57 -2.89
C VAL A 233 0.24 -8.04 -2.29
N PRO A 234 0.25 -8.92 -1.27
CA PRO A 234 -0.97 -9.38 -0.60
C PRO A 234 -1.50 -8.31 0.36
N PHE A 235 -2.08 -7.23 -0.20
CA PHE A 235 -2.63 -6.13 0.59
C PHE A 235 -3.76 -6.59 1.53
N THR A 236 -3.63 -6.29 2.81
CA THR A 236 -4.67 -6.57 3.82
C THR A 236 -5.82 -5.57 3.74
N SER A 237 -5.49 -4.33 3.42
CA SER A 237 -6.39 -3.18 3.45
C SER A 237 -6.00 -2.15 2.39
N VAL A 238 -6.98 -1.34 1.98
CA VAL A 238 -6.80 -0.20 1.07
C VAL A 238 -7.30 1.06 1.76
N SER A 239 -6.48 2.11 1.80
CA SER A 239 -6.90 3.46 2.18
C SER A 239 -7.16 4.27 0.92
N ILE A 240 -8.34 4.87 0.77
CA ILE A 240 -8.77 5.64 -0.41
C ILE A 240 -9.09 7.07 0.02
N TRP A 241 -8.42 8.05 -0.56
CA TRP A 241 -8.58 9.48 -0.28
C TRP A 241 -9.31 10.16 -1.44
N ASN A 242 -10.60 10.41 -1.24
CA ASN A 242 -11.53 10.98 -2.21
C ASN A 242 -12.82 11.44 -1.50
N GLU A 243 -13.16 12.74 -1.53
CA GLU A 243 -14.41 13.26 -0.97
C GLU A 243 -15.66 12.76 -1.75
N LYS A 244 -15.52 12.38 -3.02
CA LYS A 244 -16.60 11.79 -3.82
C LYS A 244 -16.75 10.30 -3.48
N LEU A 245 -17.37 9.99 -2.34
CA LEU A 245 -17.60 8.61 -1.86
C LEU A 245 -18.12 7.65 -2.94
N GLY A 246 -19.02 8.08 -3.82
CA GLY A 246 -19.53 7.23 -4.92
C GLY A 246 -18.44 6.73 -5.88
N ALA A 247 -17.39 7.53 -6.14
CA ALA A 247 -16.23 7.12 -6.93
C ALA A 247 -15.27 6.23 -6.12
N ALA A 248 -15.16 6.44 -4.81
CA ALA A 248 -14.44 5.51 -3.95
C ALA A 248 -15.12 4.12 -3.91
N TYR A 249 -16.45 4.06 -3.82
CA TYR A 249 -17.22 2.81 -3.90
C TYR A 249 -17.07 2.09 -5.26
N GLU A 250 -16.79 2.81 -6.35
CA GLU A 250 -16.47 2.20 -7.65
C GLU A 250 -15.18 1.35 -7.59
N LEU A 251 -14.18 1.80 -6.83
CA LEU A 251 -12.96 1.03 -6.54
C LEU A 251 -13.26 -0.14 -5.59
N VAL A 252 -13.94 0.12 -4.46
CA VAL A 252 -14.34 -0.89 -3.46
C VAL A 252 -15.01 -2.09 -4.12
N ALA A 253 -15.99 -1.85 -5.00
CA ALA A 253 -16.81 -2.87 -5.65
C ALA A 253 -16.08 -3.73 -6.69
N ARG A 254 -14.84 -3.41 -7.05
CA ARG A 254 -14.08 -4.05 -8.16
C ARG A 254 -12.68 -4.52 -7.77
N MET A 255 -12.08 -3.91 -6.75
CA MET A 255 -10.78 -4.29 -6.19
C MET A 255 -10.86 -5.59 -5.38
N LYS A 256 -9.76 -6.35 -5.31
CA LYS A 256 -9.71 -7.67 -4.63
C LYS A 256 -9.69 -7.65 -3.09
N PRO A 257 -9.03 -6.69 -2.41
CA PRO A 257 -8.98 -6.66 -0.95
C PRO A 257 -10.36 -6.62 -0.28
N GLN A 258 -10.38 -6.96 1.01
CA GLN A 258 -11.61 -7.05 1.80
C GLN A 258 -11.87 -5.80 2.65
N ILE A 259 -10.82 -5.14 3.16
CA ILE A 259 -10.93 -3.98 4.05
C ILE A 259 -10.64 -2.69 3.27
N PHE A 260 -11.57 -1.73 3.31
CA PHE A 260 -11.43 -0.40 2.72
C PHE A 260 -11.65 0.69 3.75
N LEU A 261 -10.76 1.68 3.76
CA LEU A 261 -10.75 2.83 4.66
C LEU A 261 -10.85 4.08 3.80
N LEU A 262 -12.01 4.74 3.76
CA LEU A 262 -12.23 5.92 2.92
C LEU A 262 -11.99 7.17 3.78
N ASN A 263 -11.06 8.02 3.36
CA ASN A 263 -10.62 9.24 4.05
C ASN A 263 -10.19 8.99 5.52
N CYS A 264 -9.62 7.81 5.80
CA CYS A 264 -9.09 7.42 7.11
C CYS A 264 -7.99 6.34 7.00
N PHE A 265 -7.28 6.07 8.11
CA PHE A 265 -6.08 5.21 8.10
C PHE A 265 -5.92 4.26 9.30
N TYR A 266 -5.82 4.76 10.55
CA TYR A 266 -5.83 3.88 11.73
C TYR A 266 -7.22 3.92 12.39
N VAL A 267 -8.01 2.87 12.15
CA VAL A 267 -9.37 2.73 12.68
C VAL A 267 -9.55 1.31 13.23
N ASN A 268 -10.16 1.19 14.41
CA ASN A 268 -10.42 -0.12 15.01
C ASN A 268 -11.56 -0.84 14.27
N LEU A 269 -11.34 -2.09 13.83
CA LEU A 269 -12.34 -2.90 13.11
C LEU A 269 -13.21 -3.77 14.03
N ASP A 270 -12.95 -3.82 15.34
CA ASP A 270 -13.77 -4.54 16.33
C ASP A 270 -15.28 -4.26 16.22
N PRO A 271 -15.78 -3.03 15.99
CA PRO A 271 -17.21 -2.76 15.89
C PRO A 271 -17.91 -3.62 14.83
N ILE A 272 -17.23 -3.93 13.72
CA ILE A 272 -17.82 -4.62 12.56
C ILE A 272 -17.30 -6.05 12.36
N GLY A 273 -16.18 -6.41 13.00
CA GLY A 273 -15.49 -7.70 12.82
C GLY A 273 -16.38 -8.93 12.95
N LEU A 274 -17.25 -8.99 13.97
CA LEU A 274 -18.18 -10.11 14.15
C LEU A 274 -19.20 -10.24 12.99
N ALA A 275 -19.72 -9.12 12.49
CA ALA A 275 -20.67 -9.14 11.37
C ALA A 275 -19.99 -9.55 10.06
N PHE A 276 -18.74 -9.13 9.84
CA PHE A 276 -17.92 -9.58 8.72
C PHE A 276 -17.64 -11.10 8.81
N ALA A 277 -17.18 -11.59 9.97
CA ALA A 277 -16.88 -13.00 10.20
C ALA A 277 -18.11 -13.92 10.04
N CYS A 278 -19.28 -13.49 10.52
CA CYS A 278 -20.54 -14.21 10.31
C CYS A 278 -21.15 -14.01 8.91
N SER A 279 -20.51 -13.25 8.00
CA SER A 279 -21.03 -12.91 6.66
C SER A 279 -22.40 -12.21 6.64
N VAL A 280 -22.74 -11.47 7.71
CA VAL A 280 -24.04 -10.79 7.88
C VAL A 280 -23.93 -9.31 7.47
N ASN A 281 -24.73 -8.88 6.49
CA ASN A 281 -24.84 -7.46 6.13
C ASN A 281 -25.16 -6.60 7.36
N SER A 282 -24.32 -5.61 7.65
CA SER A 282 -24.43 -4.79 8.85
C SER A 282 -23.85 -3.40 8.62
N CYS A 283 -24.45 -2.40 9.27
CA CYS A 283 -24.01 -1.01 9.32
C CYS A 283 -24.01 -0.58 10.79
N LYS A 284 -22.97 0.13 11.23
CA LYS A 284 -22.82 0.68 12.59
C LYS A 284 -22.17 2.06 12.54
N ILE A 285 -22.45 2.85 13.57
CA ILE A 285 -21.79 4.13 13.82
C ILE A 285 -21.13 4.03 15.19
N THR A 286 -19.82 4.27 15.27
CA THR A 286 -19.03 4.17 16.51
C THR A 286 -17.82 5.09 16.41
N ASP A 287 -17.51 5.84 17.47
CA ASP A 287 -16.33 6.71 17.60
C ASP A 287 -16.09 7.66 16.40
N GLY A 288 -17.17 8.22 15.85
CA GLY A 288 -17.14 9.15 14.71
C GLY A 288 -17.01 8.49 13.33
N TYR A 289 -16.91 7.15 13.26
CA TYR A 289 -16.83 6.39 12.02
C TYR A 289 -18.12 5.65 11.68
N HIS A 290 -18.43 5.60 10.38
CA HIS A 290 -19.37 4.66 9.77
C HIS A 290 -18.61 3.37 9.47
N TYR A 291 -19.13 2.24 9.92
CA TYR A 291 -18.65 0.90 9.56
C TYR A 291 -19.77 0.17 8.84
N GLU A 292 -19.52 -0.31 7.63
CA GLU A 292 -20.38 -1.30 6.98
C GLU A 292 -19.62 -2.58 6.67
N SER A 293 -20.36 -3.68 6.61
CA SER A 293 -19.89 -4.91 5.99
C SER A 293 -20.95 -5.42 5.03
N VAL A 294 -20.53 -5.63 3.79
CA VAL A 294 -21.36 -5.79 2.60
C VAL A 294 -20.75 -6.84 1.66
N THR A 295 -21.50 -7.27 0.65
CA THR A 295 -21.04 -8.24 -0.35
C THR A 295 -21.20 -7.67 -1.76
N PHE A 296 -20.09 -7.50 -2.48
CA PHE A 296 -20.07 -7.06 -3.88
C PHE A 296 -19.62 -8.22 -4.78
N LYS A 297 -20.49 -8.71 -5.67
CA LYS A 297 -20.21 -9.85 -6.56
C LYS A 297 -19.58 -11.02 -5.80
N GLU A 298 -20.29 -11.55 -4.80
CA GLU A 298 -19.85 -12.63 -3.89
C GLU A 298 -18.63 -12.32 -3.00
N ASN A 299 -17.88 -11.24 -3.26
CA ASN A 299 -16.73 -10.83 -2.46
C ASN A 299 -17.21 -10.04 -1.23
N ARG A 300 -16.97 -10.60 -0.04
CA ARG A 300 -17.25 -9.97 1.25
C ARG A 300 -16.28 -8.83 1.54
N LYS A 301 -16.80 -7.69 2.01
CA LYS A 301 -16.00 -6.50 2.31
C LYS A 301 -16.38 -5.85 3.64
N VAL A 302 -15.44 -5.07 4.17
CA VAL A 302 -15.64 -4.05 5.20
C VAL A 302 -15.31 -2.71 4.55
N VAL A 303 -16.17 -1.72 4.73
CA VAL A 303 -15.88 -0.32 4.38
C VAL A 303 -16.04 0.52 5.63
N VAL A 304 -15.05 1.36 5.90
CA VAL A 304 -15.06 2.29 7.03
C VAL A 304 -14.75 3.69 6.52
N HIS A 305 -15.49 4.69 6.97
CA HIS A 305 -15.23 6.10 6.64
C HIS A 305 -15.66 7.00 7.80
N PRO A 306 -15.04 8.18 7.99
CA PRO A 306 -15.48 9.12 9.02
C PRO A 306 -16.87 9.68 8.68
N ILE A 307 -17.61 10.09 9.70
CA ILE A 307 -18.90 10.76 9.56
C ILE A 307 -18.72 12.24 9.83
N ALA A 308 -18.60 13.01 8.75
CA ALA A 308 -18.87 14.45 8.79
C ALA A 308 -20.21 14.71 9.47
N THR A 309 -20.24 15.55 10.50
CA THR A 309 -21.39 15.69 11.40
C THR A 309 -22.57 16.44 10.77
N ILE A 310 -23.39 15.69 10.02
CA ILE A 310 -24.72 16.13 9.56
C ILE A 310 -25.70 16.41 10.71
N TRP A 311 -25.37 15.99 11.94
CA TRP A 311 -26.20 16.17 13.14
C TRP A 311 -25.50 16.95 14.26
N GLY A 312 -25.29 18.23 13.98
CA GLY A 312 -25.10 19.26 15.01
C GLY A 312 -23.74 19.29 15.71
N LYS A 313 -23.63 20.20 16.69
CA LYS A 313 -22.60 20.13 17.71
C LYS A 313 -22.92 18.95 18.62
N GLN A 314 -21.92 18.15 18.98
CA GLN A 314 -21.94 17.52 20.29
C GLN A 314 -21.68 18.60 21.33
N ASP A 315 -22.75 19.19 21.87
CA ASP A 315 -22.63 19.99 23.09
C ASP A 315 -22.20 19.04 24.21
N ALA A 316 -20.97 19.23 24.72
CA ALA A 316 -20.28 18.32 25.64
C ALA A 316 -20.83 18.37 27.09
N THR A 317 -22.15 18.27 27.25
CA THR A 317 -22.87 18.44 28.51
C THR A 317 -24.13 17.55 28.61
N ARG A 318 -24.02 16.26 28.28
CA ARG A 318 -25.04 15.25 28.67
C ARG A 318 -24.43 13.99 29.28
N ASN A 319 -24.23 14.06 30.60
CA ASN A 319 -24.22 12.89 31.45
C ASN A 319 -25.65 12.37 31.62
N TYR A 320 -25.88 11.09 31.35
CA TYR A 320 -27.00 10.27 31.85
C TYR A 320 -26.53 8.82 31.95
#